data_AF-A0A7Y2YMT9-F1
#
_entry.id   AF-A0A7Y2YMT9-F1
#
_cell.length_a   1.000
_cell.length_b   1.000
_cell.length_c   1.000
_cell.angle_alpha   90.00
_cell.angle_beta   90.00
_cell.angle_gamma   90.00
#
_symmetry.space_group_name_H-M   'P 1'
#
loop_
_entity.id
_entity.type
_entity.pdbx_description
1 polymer ?
#
loop_
_entity_poly.entity_id
_entity_poly.type
_entity_poly.pdbx_seq_one_letter_code
_entity_poly.pdbx_strand_id
1 'polypeptide(L)' 'LKLIYDARKTNVDSISKNMALVGHDTELYKATDKAYNSVDACCKYRDKEVVDAHKN' A
#
# COMPACT_ATOMS: atom_id res chain seq x y z
N LEU A 1 5.10 -8.18 8.80
CA LEU A 1 5.06 -8.80 7.44
C LEU A 1 6.49 -8.96 6.94
N LYS A 2 6.83 -10.05 6.23
CA LYS A 2 8.12 -10.22 5.54
C LYS A 2 7.83 -10.54 4.07
N LEU A 3 8.45 -9.81 3.15
CA LEU A 3 8.29 -10.02 1.70
C LEU A 3 9.51 -10.78 1.16
N ILE A 4 9.27 -11.91 0.50
CA ILE A 4 10.28 -12.69 -0.21
C ILE A 4 9.94 -12.60 -1.70
N TYR A 5 10.87 -12.13 -2.53
CA TYR A 5 10.66 -11.98 -3.98
C TYR A 5 11.92 -12.38 -4.77
N ASP A 6 11.73 -12.79 -6.03
CA ASP A 6 12.83 -13.11 -6.95
C ASP A 6 13.39 -11.82 -7.57
N ALA A 7 14.59 -11.42 -7.14
CA ALA A 7 15.27 -10.21 -7.60
C ALA A 7 15.62 -10.21 -9.10
N ARG A 8 15.56 -11.37 -9.78
CA ARG A 8 15.76 -11.47 -11.24
C ARG A 8 14.52 -11.08 -12.03
N LYS A 9 13.35 -11.03 -11.38
CA LYS A 9 12.05 -10.75 -12.02
C LYS A 9 11.49 -9.38 -11.64
N THR A 10 11.88 -8.85 -10.47
CA THR A 10 11.36 -7.57 -9.96
C THR A 10 12.30 -6.99 -8.89
N ASN A 11 11.98 -5.79 -8.41
CA ASN A 11 12.71 -5.11 -7.34
C ASN A 11 11.74 -4.29 -6.45
N VAL A 12 12.23 -3.82 -5.30
CA VAL A 12 11.43 -3.07 -4.31
C VAL A 12 10.76 -1.83 -4.92
N ASP A 13 11.48 -1.11 -5.77
CA ASP A 13 10.96 0.08 -6.45
C ASP A 13 9.74 -0.25 -7.32
N SER A 14 9.87 -1.28 -8.17
CA SER A 14 8.80 -1.72 -9.09
C SER A 14 7.60 -2.28 -8.33
N ILE A 15 7.83 -3.04 -7.26
CA ILE A 15 6.77 -3.54 -6.37
C ILE A 15 6.04 -2.36 -5.73
N SER A 16 6.78 -1.40 -5.18
CA SER A 16 6.20 -0.25 -4.48
C SER A 16 5.37 0.64 -5.40
N LYS A 17 5.83 0.86 -6.65
CA LYS A 17 5.04 1.54 -7.69
C LYS A 17 3.74 0.82 -7.98
N ASN A 18 3.78 -0.49 -8.18
CA ASN A 18 2.58 -1.27 -8.49
C ASN A 18 1.57 -1.27 -7.33
N MET A 19 2.04 -1.34 -6.07
CA MET A 19 1.18 -1.21 -4.90
C MET A 19 0.49 0.16 -4.82
N ALA A 20 1.23 1.24 -5.11
CA ALA A 20 0.67 2.60 -5.16
C ALA A 20 -0.35 2.78 -6.30
N LEU A 21 -0.13 2.13 -7.45
CA LEU A 21 -1.09 2.17 -8.57
C LEU A 21 -2.44 1.55 -8.23
N VAL A 22 -2.46 0.51 -7.38
CA VAL A 22 -3.70 -0.13 -6.92
C VAL A 22 -4.28 0.48 -5.64
N GLY A 23 -3.70 1.58 -5.15
CA GLY A 23 -4.27 2.38 -4.06
C GLY A 23 -3.61 2.21 -2.69
N HIS A 24 -2.57 1.40 -2.56
CA HIS A 24 -1.86 1.22 -1.29
C HIS A 24 -0.62 2.11 -1.22
N ASP A 25 -0.55 2.94 -0.18
CA ASP A 25 0.68 3.67 0.12
C ASP A 25 1.80 2.69 0.51
N THR A 26 3.01 3.02 0.07
CA THR A 26 4.25 2.34 0.44
C THR A 26 5.24 3.38 0.95
N GLU A 27 6.36 2.92 1.51
CA GLU A 27 7.42 3.81 1.98
C GLU A 27 8.03 4.65 0.84
N LEU A 28 8.06 4.11 -0.40
CA LEU A 28 8.67 4.77 -1.55
C LEU A 28 7.66 5.60 -2.38
N TYR A 29 6.41 5.14 -2.47
CA TYR A 29 5.39 5.74 -3.33
C TYR A 29 4.06 5.86 -2.61
N LYS A 30 3.46 7.05 -2.68
CA LYS A 30 2.07 7.27 -2.30
C LYS A 30 1.15 7.04 -3.48
N ALA A 31 0.03 6.37 -3.21
CA ALA A 31 -1.06 6.24 -4.16
C ALA A 31 -1.69 7.62 -4.46
N THR A 32 -2.20 7.78 -5.68
CA THR A 32 -3.06 8.94 -5.99
C THR A 32 -4.34 8.87 -5.17
N ASP A 33 -4.96 10.01 -4.87
CA ASP A 33 -6.22 10.02 -4.11
C ASP A 33 -7.33 9.23 -4.81
N LYS A 34 -7.36 9.22 -6.14
CA LYS A 34 -8.29 8.39 -6.91
C LYS A 34 -8.08 6.90 -6.65
N ALA A 35 -6.84 6.42 -6.72
CA ALA A 35 -6.52 5.01 -6.48
C ALA A 35 -6.75 4.63 -5.01
N TYR A 36 -6.29 5.47 -4.08
CA TYR A 36 -6.51 5.30 -2.65
C TYR A 36 -8.00 5.23 -2.30
N ASN A 37 -8.83 6.09 -2.89
CA ASN A 37 -10.27 6.07 -2.61
C ASN A 37 -11.01 4.87 -3.23
N SER A 38 -10.37 4.12 -4.13
CA SER A 38 -10.92 2.89 -4.71
C SER A 38 -10.72 1.64 -3.87
N VAL A 39 -9.84 1.68 -2.85
CA VAL A 39 -9.66 0.56 -1.92
C VAL A 39 -10.82 0.51 -0.91
N ASP A 40 -11.09 -0.69 -0.40
CA ASP A 40 -12.12 -0.91 0.62
C ASP A 40 -11.87 -0.06 1.88
N ALA A 41 -12.95 0.28 2.59
CA ALA A 41 -12.88 1.17 3.76
C ALA A 41 -11.91 0.67 4.85
N CYS A 42 -11.79 -0.66 5.06
CA CYS A 42 -10.84 -1.23 6.03
C CYS A 42 -9.36 -1.07 5.63
N CYS A 43 -9.08 -0.77 4.36
CA CYS A 43 -7.73 -0.61 3.82
C CYS A 43 -7.28 0.85 3.75
N LYS A 44 -8.11 1.79 4.23
CA LYS A 44 -7.83 3.23 4.21
C LYS A 44 -6.94 3.67 5.39
N TYR A 45 -5.69 3.20 5.40
CA TYR A 45 -4.72 3.45 6.49
C TYR A 45 -4.22 4.90 6.61
N ARG A 46 -4.64 5.84 5.75
CA ARG A 46 -4.45 7.28 6.02
C ARG A 46 -5.44 7.79 7.07
N ASP A 47 -6.59 7.12 7.23
CA ASP A 47 -7.59 7.48 8.24
C ASP A 47 -7.18 6.94 9.61
N LYS A 48 -7.12 7.84 10.58
CA LYS A 48 -6.72 7.52 11.95
C LYS A 48 -7.68 6.51 12.61
N GLU A 49 -8.97 6.61 12.33
CA GLU A 49 -9.98 5.67 12.84
C GLU A 49 -9.73 4.23 12.35
N VAL A 50 -9.38 4.08 11.08
CA VAL A 50 -9.02 2.78 10.49
C VAL A 50 -7.75 2.26 11.13
N VAL A 51 -6.72 3.10 11.31
CA VAL A 51 -5.48 2.70 11.98
C VAL A 51 -5.74 2.25 13.42
N ASP A 52 -6.53 3.01 14.18
CA ASP A 52 -6.84 2.71 15.57
C ASP A 52 -7.67 1.43 15.71
N ALA A 53 -8.58 1.13 14.78
CA ALA A 53 -9.34 -0.12 14.75
C ALA A 53 -8.48 -1.38 14.53
N HIS A 54 -7.25 -1.24 14.01
CA HIS A 54 -6.32 -2.35 13.79
C HIS A 54 -5.23 -2.46 14.87
N LYS A 55 -5.26 -1.61 15.90
CA LYS A 55 -4.38 -1.70 17.07
C LYS A 55 -4.96 -2.69 18.08
N ASN A 56 -4.67 -3.98 17.89
CA ASN A 56 -4.83 -4.99 18.94
C ASN A 56 -3.57 -5.06 19.80
#